data_AF-A0A661AWN0-F1
#
_entry.id   AF-A0A661AWN0-F1
#
_cell.length_a   1.000
_cell.length_b   1.000
_cell.length_c   1.000
_cell.angle_alpha   90.00
_cell.angle_beta   90.00
_cell.angle_gamma   90.00
#
_symmetry.space_group_name_H-M   'P 1'
#
loop_
_entity.id
_entity.type
_entity.pdbx_description
1 polymer ?
#
loop_
_entity_poly.entity_id
_entity_poly.type
_entity_poly.pdbx_seq_one_letter_code
_entity_poly.pdbx_strand_id
1 'polypeptide(L)'
;GKIIESIPEPRKELSPHAPRIVTLHINPHKIGDLIGSGGKVIRGIQDETNTTIAIEEDGTVFISARSPEDMEKAVKIVESITVEPQIGEVYEGTVTRITNFGAFVKITPSVEGLLHISEVAHRRIDNVEDYLKVGDKVKVKILDIDQQTGKIRLSRKALIDRSDEDAPKRHSSSSSKRRNRY
;
A
#
# COMPACT_ATOMS: atom_id res chain seq x y z
N GLY A 1 -40.54 -13.11 -41.59
CA GLY A 1 -39.26 -12.59 -41.07
C GLY A 1 -39.04 -13.13 -39.69
N LYS A 2 -37.96 -13.89 -39.48
CA LYS A 2 -37.54 -14.37 -38.16
C LYS A 2 -36.08 -13.97 -37.97
N ILE A 3 -35.85 -12.87 -37.27
CA ILE A 3 -34.52 -12.31 -36.94
C ILE A 3 -34.40 -11.96 -35.45
N ILE A 4 -35.22 -12.54 -34.57
CA ILE A 4 -35.30 -12.14 -33.15
C ILE A 4 -34.81 -13.24 -32.18
N GLU A 5 -33.95 -14.14 -32.62
CA GLU A 5 -33.25 -15.06 -31.71
C GLU A 5 -31.74 -14.90 -31.88
N SER A 6 -31.26 -13.66 -31.71
CA SER A 6 -29.84 -13.40 -31.47
C SER A 6 -29.65 -13.30 -29.96
N ILE A 7 -29.12 -14.38 -29.41
CA ILE A 7 -28.70 -14.59 -28.02
C ILE A 7 -28.19 -13.28 -27.37
N PRO A 8 -28.80 -12.79 -26.27
CA PRO A 8 -28.40 -11.57 -25.56
C PRO A 8 -27.55 -11.87 -24.32
N GLU A 9 -26.64 -12.84 -24.38
CA GLU A 9 -25.69 -13.07 -23.28
C GLU A 9 -24.27 -13.22 -23.86
N PRO A 10 -23.34 -12.30 -23.55
CA PRO A 10 -21.94 -12.49 -23.90
C PRO A 10 -21.44 -13.76 -23.17
N ARG A 11 -20.74 -14.63 -23.90
CA ARG A 11 -20.22 -15.91 -23.38
C ARG A 11 -19.51 -15.66 -22.03
N LYS A 12 -20.02 -16.27 -20.97
CA LYS A 12 -19.49 -16.17 -19.59
C LYS A 12 -18.22 -16.99 -19.33
N GLU A 13 -17.69 -17.67 -20.32
CA GLU A 13 -16.48 -18.49 -20.17
C GLU A 13 -15.46 -18.11 -21.25
N LEU A 14 -14.37 -17.49 -20.80
CA LEU A 14 -13.23 -17.10 -21.61
C LEU A 14 -12.60 -18.35 -22.27
N SER A 15 -12.30 -18.24 -23.56
CA SER A 15 -11.67 -19.28 -24.38
C SER A 15 -10.34 -19.77 -23.77
N PRO A 16 -10.05 -21.09 -23.76
CA PRO A 16 -8.85 -21.68 -23.16
C PRO A 16 -7.53 -21.30 -23.85
N HIS A 17 -7.60 -20.69 -25.05
CA HIS A 17 -6.46 -20.18 -25.81
C HIS A 17 -6.46 -18.65 -25.95
N ALA A 18 -7.44 -17.96 -25.36
CA ALA A 18 -7.40 -16.51 -25.30
C ALA A 18 -6.32 -16.12 -24.29
N PRO A 19 -5.40 -15.21 -24.65
CA PRO A 19 -4.52 -14.61 -23.66
C PRO A 19 -5.42 -14.05 -22.55
N ARG A 20 -5.14 -14.46 -21.32
CA ARG A 20 -5.84 -13.91 -20.18
C ARG A 20 -5.39 -12.46 -20.07
N ILE A 21 -6.35 -11.55 -20.03
CA ILE A 21 -6.10 -10.12 -19.84
C ILE A 21 -6.66 -9.78 -18.47
N VAL A 22 -5.79 -9.27 -17.61
CA VAL A 22 -6.19 -8.68 -16.33
C VAL A 22 -6.11 -7.18 -16.48
N THR A 23 -7.19 -6.51 -16.13
CA THR A 23 -7.25 -5.04 -16.09
C THR A 23 -7.12 -4.60 -14.65
N LEU A 24 -6.12 -3.76 -14.40
CA LEU A 24 -5.85 -3.16 -13.09
C LEU A 24 -5.92 -1.64 -13.25
N HIS A 25 -6.59 -0.94 -12.35
CA HIS A 25 -6.64 0.52 -12.37
C HIS A 25 -5.62 1.06 -11.38
N ILE A 26 -4.81 2.03 -11.82
CA ILE A 26 -3.84 2.76 -11.01
C ILE A 26 -4.00 4.25 -11.26
N ASN A 27 -3.51 5.09 -10.35
CA ASN A 27 -3.55 6.53 -10.55
C ASN A 27 -2.57 6.97 -11.67
N PRO A 28 -3.02 7.81 -12.64
CA PRO A 28 -2.21 8.34 -13.73
C PRO A 28 -0.88 8.97 -13.30
N HIS A 29 -0.87 9.62 -12.14
CA HIS A 29 0.30 10.31 -11.62
C HIS A 29 1.45 9.37 -11.24
N LYS A 30 1.18 8.08 -11.04
CA LYS A 30 2.18 7.06 -10.66
C LYS A 30 2.54 6.10 -11.79
N ILE A 31 1.97 6.27 -12.98
CA ILE A 31 2.37 5.53 -14.18
C ILE A 31 3.88 5.67 -14.42
N GLY A 32 4.43 6.86 -14.16
CA GLY A 32 5.88 7.12 -14.28
C GLY A 32 6.75 6.22 -13.40
N ASP A 33 6.30 5.89 -12.18
CA ASP A 33 7.03 5.01 -11.25
C ASP A 33 6.99 3.54 -11.71
N LEU A 34 5.85 3.10 -12.25
CA LEU A 34 5.67 1.75 -12.80
C LEU A 34 6.47 1.54 -14.09
N ILE A 35 6.53 2.54 -14.96
CA ILE A 35 7.34 2.52 -16.18
C ILE A 35 8.84 2.60 -15.81
N GLY A 36 9.19 3.42 -14.82
CA GLY A 36 10.56 3.74 -14.45
C GLY A 36 11.28 4.58 -15.50
N SER A 37 12.55 4.93 -15.26
CA SER A 37 13.34 5.77 -16.18
C SER A 37 13.46 5.13 -17.58
N GLY A 38 12.69 5.65 -18.53
CA GLY A 38 12.67 5.18 -19.93
C GLY A 38 12.06 3.80 -20.13
N GLY A 39 11.18 3.34 -19.23
CA GLY A 39 10.52 2.03 -19.38
C GLY A 39 11.32 0.85 -18.86
N LYS A 40 12.39 1.07 -18.10
CA LYS A 40 13.23 -0.01 -17.56
C LYS A 40 12.49 -0.96 -16.62
N VAL A 41 11.62 -0.42 -15.76
CA VAL A 41 10.92 -1.23 -14.76
C VAL A 41 9.88 -2.08 -15.45
N ILE A 42 9.02 -1.48 -16.28
CA ILE A 42 8.01 -2.24 -17.04
C ILE A 42 8.62 -3.26 -17.99
N ARG A 43 9.70 -2.92 -18.71
CA ARG A 43 10.40 -3.89 -19.58
C ARG A 43 11.04 -5.02 -18.77
N GLY A 44 11.61 -4.73 -17.60
CA GLY A 44 12.18 -5.75 -16.72
C GLY A 44 11.11 -6.75 -16.26
N ILE A 45 9.93 -6.26 -15.88
CA ILE A 45 8.81 -7.12 -15.46
C ILE A 45 8.31 -7.96 -16.65
N GLN A 46 8.13 -7.34 -17.83
CA GLN A 46 7.70 -8.03 -19.05
C GLN A 46 8.68 -9.13 -19.48
N ASP A 47 9.99 -8.87 -19.39
CA ASP A 47 11.05 -9.82 -19.75
C ASP A 47 11.12 -10.98 -18.75
N GLU A 48 11.04 -10.68 -17.44
CA GLU A 48 11.11 -11.70 -16.37
C GLU A 48 9.88 -12.61 -16.35
N THR A 49 8.70 -12.06 -16.66
CA THR A 49 7.43 -12.78 -16.61
C THR A 49 6.90 -13.21 -17.97
N ASN A 50 7.58 -12.90 -19.09
CA ASN A 50 7.05 -13.13 -20.46
C ASN A 50 5.61 -12.59 -20.64
N THR A 51 5.30 -11.47 -20.01
CA THR A 51 3.98 -10.81 -20.10
C THR A 51 4.04 -9.57 -20.98
N THR A 52 2.89 -9.18 -21.53
CA THR A 52 2.70 -7.90 -22.20
C THR A 52 1.89 -7.00 -21.28
N ILE A 53 2.50 -5.89 -20.85
CA ILE A 53 1.87 -4.90 -19.98
C ILE A 53 1.64 -3.64 -20.81
N ALA A 54 0.38 -3.26 -21.04
CA ALA A 54 0.02 -2.00 -21.66
C ALA A 54 -0.54 -1.07 -20.57
N ILE A 55 -0.06 0.16 -20.53
CA ILE A 55 -0.56 1.18 -19.60
C ILE A 55 -1.19 2.28 -20.44
N GLU A 56 -2.43 2.64 -20.12
CA GLU A 56 -3.14 3.77 -20.71
C GLU A 56 -2.95 5.05 -19.88
N GLU A 57 -3.14 6.21 -20.53
CA GLU A 57 -2.94 7.53 -19.90
C GLU A 57 -3.95 7.82 -18.78
N ASP A 58 -5.07 7.10 -18.75
CA ASP A 58 -6.09 7.15 -17.72
C ASP A 58 -5.73 6.32 -16.47
N GLY A 59 -4.61 5.61 -16.50
CA GLY A 59 -4.20 4.73 -15.40
C GLY A 59 -4.68 3.30 -15.51
N THR A 60 -5.25 2.90 -16.64
CA THR A 60 -5.65 1.50 -16.87
C THR A 60 -4.43 0.67 -17.30
N VAL A 61 -4.10 -0.36 -16.53
CA VAL A 61 -3.02 -1.32 -16.81
C VAL A 61 -3.62 -2.64 -17.29
N PHE A 62 -3.31 -3.01 -18.53
CA PHE A 62 -3.67 -4.28 -19.13
C PHE A 62 -2.48 -5.23 -19.09
N ILE A 63 -2.58 -6.29 -18.31
CA ILE A 63 -1.58 -7.36 -18.22
C ILE A 63 -2.09 -8.54 -19.04
N SER A 64 -1.38 -8.89 -20.11
CA SER A 64 -1.66 -10.03 -20.97
C SER A 64 -0.55 -11.07 -20.82
N ALA A 65 -0.92 -12.32 -20.55
CA ALA A 65 0.03 -13.42 -20.40
C ALA A 65 -0.37 -14.64 -21.23
N ARG A 66 0.62 -15.44 -21.62
CA ARG A 66 0.40 -16.73 -22.32
C ARG A 66 0.27 -17.90 -21.35
N SER A 67 0.75 -17.76 -20.12
CA SER A 67 0.67 -18.75 -19.05
C SER A 67 -0.03 -18.15 -17.82
N PRO A 68 -0.85 -18.93 -17.09
CA PRO A 68 -1.43 -18.49 -15.83
C PRO A 68 -0.36 -18.22 -14.75
N GLU A 69 0.76 -18.95 -14.74
CA GLU A 69 1.82 -18.77 -13.74
C GLU A 69 2.54 -17.42 -13.90
N ASP A 70 2.80 -17.04 -15.16
CA ASP A 70 3.43 -15.78 -15.53
C ASP A 70 2.53 -14.58 -15.22
N MET A 71 1.22 -14.75 -15.46
CA MET A 71 0.21 -13.78 -15.09
C MET A 71 0.21 -13.51 -13.59
N GLU A 72 0.20 -14.57 -12.78
CA GLU A 72 0.14 -14.44 -11.33
C GLU A 72 1.40 -13.75 -10.77
N LYS A 73 2.58 -14.05 -11.34
CA LYS A 73 3.83 -13.34 -11.02
C LYS A 73 3.76 -11.87 -11.42
N ALA A 74 3.34 -11.57 -12.64
CA ALA A 74 3.26 -10.19 -13.13
C ALA A 74 2.26 -9.36 -12.32
N VAL A 75 1.09 -9.91 -12.04
CA VAL A 75 0.07 -9.26 -11.19
C VAL A 75 0.66 -8.98 -9.81
N LYS A 76 1.33 -9.95 -9.18
CA LYS A 76 1.92 -9.77 -7.84
C LYS A 76 3.03 -8.71 -7.80
N ILE A 77 3.86 -8.65 -8.84
CA ILE A 77 4.93 -7.63 -8.97
C ILE A 77 4.31 -6.25 -9.19
N VAL A 78 3.36 -6.14 -10.13
CA VAL A 78 2.65 -4.90 -10.42
C VAL A 78 1.92 -4.42 -9.18
N GLU A 79 1.10 -5.27 -8.54
CA GLU A 79 0.41 -4.96 -7.29
C GLU A 79 1.39 -4.45 -6.23
N SER A 80 2.53 -5.11 -6.02
CA SER A 80 3.50 -4.69 -5.01
C SER A 80 4.13 -3.30 -5.27
N ILE A 81 4.21 -2.89 -6.54
CA ILE A 81 4.71 -1.57 -6.96
C ILE A 81 3.59 -0.54 -6.98
N THR A 82 2.37 -0.96 -7.32
CA THR A 82 1.21 -0.10 -7.54
C THR A 82 0.21 -0.11 -6.40
N VAL A 83 0.50 -0.74 -5.24
CA VAL A 83 -0.42 -0.73 -4.08
C VAL A 83 -0.78 0.71 -3.82
N GLU A 84 -2.04 1.02 -4.14
CA GLU A 84 -2.54 2.36 -3.97
C GLU A 84 -2.85 2.54 -2.50
N PRO A 85 -2.26 3.56 -1.84
CA PRO A 85 -2.80 3.99 -0.58
C PRO A 85 -4.27 4.40 -0.79
N GLN A 86 -5.24 3.62 -0.32
CA GLN A 86 -6.63 4.02 -0.34
C GLN A 86 -6.95 4.90 0.87
N ILE A 87 -7.73 5.96 0.65
CA ILE A 87 -8.23 6.80 1.73
C ILE A 87 -9.11 5.95 2.63
N GLY A 88 -8.78 5.91 3.93
CA GLY A 88 -9.47 5.10 4.91
C GLY A 88 -8.86 3.72 5.15
N GLU A 89 -7.86 3.31 4.38
CA GLU A 89 -7.13 2.07 4.61
C GLU A 89 -5.98 2.29 5.61
N VAL A 90 -5.59 1.21 6.27
CA VAL A 90 -4.61 1.16 7.35
C VAL A 90 -3.32 0.57 6.81
N TYR A 91 -2.24 1.32 6.91
CA TYR A 91 -0.92 0.85 6.50
C TYR A 91 0.08 0.87 7.65
N GLU A 92 1.04 -0.05 7.61
CA GLU A 92 2.23 0.01 8.46
C GLU A 92 3.31 0.83 7.76
N GLY A 93 3.67 1.95 8.37
CA GLY A 93 4.73 2.82 7.90
C GLY A 93 5.87 2.94 8.90
N THR A 94 7.06 3.26 8.41
CA THR A 94 8.25 3.47 9.25
C THR A 94 8.53 4.96 9.40
N VAL A 95 8.74 5.42 10.63
CA VAL A 95 9.06 6.83 10.89
C VAL A 95 10.43 7.17 10.30
N THR A 96 10.49 8.05 9.31
CA THR A 96 11.76 8.48 8.70
C THR A 96 12.34 9.70 9.41
N ARG A 97 11.49 10.62 9.86
CA ARG A 97 11.91 11.86 10.52
C ARG A 97 10.84 12.37 11.47
N ILE A 98 11.25 12.99 12.57
CA ILE A 98 10.36 13.60 13.55
C ILE A 98 10.59 15.11 13.57
N THR A 99 9.52 15.89 13.75
CA THR A 99 9.56 17.35 13.91
C THR A 99 8.66 17.77 15.08
N ASN A 100 8.80 19.01 15.55
CA ASN A 100 8.02 19.51 16.69
C ASN A 100 6.50 19.53 16.46
N PHE A 101 6.05 19.53 15.20
CA PHE A 101 4.64 19.55 14.84
C PHE A 101 4.12 18.21 14.30
N GLY A 102 4.97 17.18 14.18
CA GLY A 102 4.56 15.88 13.65
C GLY A 102 5.69 14.89 13.37
N ALA A 103 5.38 13.83 12.65
CA ALA A 103 6.34 12.83 12.20
C ALA A 103 6.09 12.47 10.73
N PHE A 104 7.17 12.31 9.98
CA PHE A 104 7.16 11.76 8.64
C PHE A 104 7.24 10.25 8.73
N VAL A 105 6.27 9.58 8.12
CA VAL A 105 6.12 8.14 8.12
C VAL A 105 6.11 7.66 6.67
N LYS A 106 7.10 6.84 6.32
CA LYS A 106 7.20 6.23 5.01
C LYS A 106 6.35 4.98 4.96
N ILE A 107 5.34 4.97 4.09
CA ILE A 107 4.43 3.84 3.91
C ILE A 107 4.92 2.93 2.78
N THR A 108 5.27 3.52 1.64
CA THR A 108 5.81 2.80 0.48
C THR A 108 7.10 3.50 -0.02
N PRO A 109 7.88 2.88 -0.93
CA PRO A 109 9.16 3.42 -1.39
C PRO A 109 9.08 4.85 -1.95
N SER A 110 8.00 5.17 -2.67
CA SER A 110 7.71 6.48 -3.27
C SER A 110 6.82 7.38 -2.42
N VAL A 111 6.24 6.89 -1.31
CA VAL A 111 5.19 7.61 -0.58
C VAL A 111 5.59 7.87 0.86
N GLU A 112 5.64 9.16 1.22
CA GLU A 112 5.84 9.63 2.58
C GLU A 112 4.61 10.39 3.07
N GLY A 113 4.13 10.03 4.26
CA GLY A 113 3.01 10.69 4.89
C GLY A 113 3.43 11.52 6.10
N LEU A 114 2.68 12.59 6.36
CA LEU A 114 2.83 13.45 7.52
C LEU A 114 1.77 13.08 8.56
N LEU A 115 2.24 12.65 9.72
CA LEU A 115 1.45 12.44 10.92
C LEU A 115 1.54 13.69 11.80
N HIS A 116 0.46 14.46 11.88
CA HIS A 116 0.43 15.67 12.71
C HIS A 116 0.40 15.30 14.21
N ILE A 117 1.02 16.10 15.08
CA ILE A 117 1.06 15.84 16.55
C ILE A 117 -0.33 15.62 17.16
N SER A 118 -1.34 16.34 16.66
CA SER A 118 -2.74 16.21 17.10
C SER A 118 -3.41 14.90 16.69
N GLU A 119 -2.82 14.19 15.72
CA GLU A 119 -3.32 12.92 15.17
C GLU A 119 -2.51 11.71 15.67
N VAL A 120 -1.51 11.93 16.54
CA VAL A 120 -0.67 10.87 17.16
C VAL A 120 -1.42 10.12 18.26
N ALA A 121 -2.16 10.83 19.13
CA ALA A 121 -2.94 10.23 20.20
C ALA A 121 -4.14 11.12 20.60
N HIS A 122 -5.12 10.54 21.30
CA HIS A 122 -6.25 11.29 21.88
C HIS A 122 -5.87 12.21 23.06
N ARG A 123 -4.63 12.13 23.55
CA ARG A 123 -4.11 12.90 24.69
C ARG A 123 -3.28 14.08 24.17
N ARG A 124 -3.23 15.17 24.93
CA ARG A 124 -2.37 16.31 24.61
C ARG A 124 -0.91 15.87 24.81
N ILE A 125 -0.15 15.80 23.72
CA ILE A 125 1.26 15.43 23.73
C ILE A 125 2.07 16.72 23.60
N ASP A 126 3.00 16.95 24.52
CA ASP A 126 3.94 18.08 24.44
C ASP A 126 5.12 17.79 23.51
N ASN A 127 5.62 16.55 23.48
CA ASN A 127 6.74 16.13 22.62
C ASN A 127 6.43 14.84 21.82
N VAL A 128 6.59 14.91 20.50
CA VAL A 128 6.39 13.76 19.59
C VAL A 128 7.42 12.66 19.84
N GLU A 129 8.63 13.03 20.26
CA GLU A 129 9.79 12.15 20.46
C GLU A 129 9.61 11.13 21.60
N ASP A 130 8.73 11.40 22.57
CA ASP A 130 8.40 10.47 23.65
C ASP A 130 7.54 9.29 23.17
N TYR A 131 6.78 9.48 22.08
CA TYR A 131 5.81 8.51 21.57
C TYR A 131 6.22 7.85 20.25
N LEU A 132 7.05 8.53 19.46
CA LEU A 132 7.52 8.07 18.16
C LEU A 132 9.04 8.18 18.14
N LYS A 133 9.70 7.16 17.59
CA LYS A 133 11.14 7.19 17.35
C LYS A 133 11.41 7.01 15.87
N VAL A 134 12.48 7.63 15.37
CA VAL A 134 12.95 7.39 14.00
C VAL A 134 13.28 5.90 13.85
N GLY A 135 12.75 5.28 12.81
CA GLY A 135 12.84 3.84 12.56
C GLY A 135 11.75 3.00 13.21
N ASP A 136 10.84 3.59 14.00
CA ASP A 136 9.73 2.84 14.59
C ASP A 136 8.65 2.53 13.54
N LYS A 137 8.04 1.35 13.67
CA LYS A 137 6.95 0.91 12.79
C LYS A 137 5.62 1.27 13.42
N VAL A 138 4.83 2.06 12.71
CA VAL A 138 3.54 2.56 13.18
C VAL A 138 2.43 2.27 12.19
N LYS A 139 1.28 1.84 12.71
CA LYS A 139 0.04 1.71 11.94
C LYS A 139 -0.61 3.07 11.83
N VAL A 140 -0.90 3.48 10.61
CA VAL A 140 -1.46 4.79 10.26
C VAL A 140 -2.59 4.61 9.27
N LYS A 141 -3.66 5.37 9.46
CA LYS A 141 -4.78 5.45 8.53
C LYS A 141 -4.58 6.66 7.63
N ILE A 142 -4.89 6.49 6.36
CA ILE A 142 -4.82 7.56 5.38
C ILE A 142 -6.09 8.39 5.45
N LEU A 143 -5.96 9.66 5.82
CA LEU A 143 -7.09 10.60 5.83
C LEU A 143 -7.25 11.30 4.50
N ASP A 144 -6.13 11.66 3.89
CA ASP A 144 -6.12 12.48 2.68
C ASP A 144 -4.82 12.24 1.91
N ILE A 145 -4.88 12.33 0.58
CA ILE A 145 -3.76 12.07 -0.31
C ILE A 145 -3.59 13.29 -1.21
N ASP A 146 -2.53 14.05 -0.96
CA ASP A 146 -2.14 15.16 -1.82
C ASP A 146 -1.37 14.60 -3.02
N GLN A 147 -2.07 14.45 -4.14
CA GLN A 147 -1.53 13.87 -5.38
C GLN A 147 -0.49 14.78 -6.06
N GLN A 148 -0.45 16.08 -5.72
CA GLN A 148 0.50 17.03 -6.32
C GLN A 148 1.86 17.00 -5.63
N THR A 149 1.88 16.82 -4.31
CA THR A 149 3.12 16.83 -3.52
C THR A 149 3.58 15.44 -3.10
N GLY A 150 2.77 14.40 -3.35
CA GLY A 150 3.00 13.03 -2.91
C GLY A 150 2.88 12.86 -1.38
N LYS A 151 2.42 13.90 -0.68
CA LYS A 151 2.29 13.92 0.78
C LYS A 151 0.94 13.33 1.17
N ILE A 152 0.97 12.35 2.06
CA ILE A 152 -0.25 11.76 2.60
C ILE A 152 -0.50 12.30 4.00
N ARG A 153 -1.73 12.72 4.31
CA ARG A 153 -2.10 13.03 5.69
C ARG A 153 -2.47 11.75 6.40
N LEU A 154 -1.73 11.48 7.47
CA LEU A 154 -1.89 10.28 8.26
C LEU A 154 -2.53 10.60 9.58
N SER A 155 -3.38 9.70 10.04
CA SER A 155 -3.92 9.70 11.39
C SER A 155 -3.71 8.37 12.06
N ARG A 156 -3.10 8.42 13.24
CA ARG A 156 -3.05 7.28 14.15
C ARG A 156 -4.31 7.24 15.03
N LYS A 157 -4.91 8.41 15.30
CA LYS A 157 -6.16 8.56 16.06
C LYS A 157 -7.31 7.76 15.49
N ALA A 158 -7.46 7.72 14.17
CA ALA A 158 -8.54 6.99 13.51
C ALA A 158 -8.42 5.45 13.58
N LEU A 159 -7.31 4.94 14.12
CA LEU A 159 -7.07 3.53 14.43
C LEU A 159 -7.19 3.21 15.92
N ILE A 160 -7.22 4.24 16.76
CA ILE A 160 -7.50 4.10 18.18
C ILE A 160 -9.02 4.02 18.31
N ASP A 161 -9.56 2.88 17.88
CA ASP A 161 -10.89 2.46 18.33
C ASP A 161 -10.80 2.20 19.84
N ARG A 162 -11.90 2.36 20.57
CA ARG A 162 -11.97 2.43 22.06
C ARG A 162 -11.51 1.15 22.81
N SER A 163 -10.79 0.25 22.16
CA SER A 163 -10.43 -1.10 22.66
C SER A 163 -8.95 -1.29 23.00
N ASP A 164 -8.05 -0.38 22.59
CA ASP A 164 -6.59 -0.50 22.84
C ASP A 164 -6.10 0.34 24.05
N GLU A 165 -6.98 0.67 25.00
CA GLU A 165 -6.55 1.25 26.28
C GLU A 165 -5.83 0.23 27.20
N ASP A 166 -5.86 -1.07 26.89
CA ASP A 166 -5.56 -2.14 27.87
C ASP A 166 -4.35 -3.06 27.56
N ALA A 167 -3.37 -2.58 26.81
CA ALA A 167 -2.09 -3.28 26.71
C ALA A 167 -0.94 -2.39 27.19
N PRO A 168 -0.64 -2.35 28.51
CA PRO A 168 0.69 -1.93 28.92
C PRO A 168 1.69 -2.82 28.18
N LYS A 169 2.57 -2.20 27.38
CA LYS A 169 3.78 -2.86 26.86
C LYS A 169 4.45 -3.49 28.07
N ARG A 170 4.24 -4.79 28.26
CA ARG A 170 4.98 -5.63 29.18
C ARG A 170 6.42 -5.54 28.71
N HIS A 171 7.15 -4.57 29.25
CA HIS A 171 8.58 -4.72 29.41
C HIS A 171 8.71 -6.03 30.18
N SER A 172 9.10 -7.09 29.49
CA SER A 172 9.69 -8.26 30.09
C SER A 172 11.01 -7.81 30.71
N SER A 173 10.92 -7.09 31.82
CA SER A 173 11.98 -7.05 32.81
C SER A 173 12.06 -8.46 33.38
N SER A 174 12.86 -9.30 32.74
CA SER A 174 13.37 -10.53 33.35
C SER A 174 14.37 -10.14 34.44
N SER A 175 13.87 -9.55 35.52
CA SER A 175 14.47 -9.65 36.84
C SER A 175 13.80 -10.82 37.54
N SER A 176 14.45 -11.98 37.53
CA SER A 176 14.22 -13.00 38.54
C SER A 176 15.43 -13.05 39.46
N LYS A 177 15.34 -12.23 40.50
CA LYS A 177 16.14 -12.32 41.72
C LYS A 177 15.36 -13.20 42.70
N ARG A 178 15.93 -14.34 43.13
CA ARG A 178 15.61 -15.18 44.33
C ARG A 178 16.25 -16.57 44.09
N ARG A 179 16.96 -17.25 44.99
CA ARG A 179 17.04 -17.33 46.47
C ARG A 179 18.45 -17.91 46.78
N ASN A 180 19.26 -17.31 47.65
CA ASN A 180 19.38 -17.55 49.10
C ASN A 180 19.58 -19.03 49.53
N ARG A 181 20.76 -19.27 50.15
CA ARG A 181 21.12 -20.24 51.22
C ARG A 181 20.82 -21.73 51.01
N TYR A 182 21.85 -22.57 51.14
CA TYR A 182 22.22 -23.22 52.41
C TYR A 182 23.71 -23.52 52.43
#